data_AF-A0A7X6Y7P9-F1
#
_entry.id   AF-A0A7X6Y7P9-F1
#
_cell.length_a   1.000
_cell.length_b   1.000
_cell.length_c   1.000
_cell.angle_alpha   90.00
_cell.angle_beta   90.00
_cell.angle_gamma   90.00
#
_symmetry.space_group_name_H-M   'P 1'
#
loop_
_entity.id
_entity.type
_entity.pdbx_description
1 polymer ?
#
loop_
_entity_poly.entity_id
_entity_poly.type
_entity_poly.pdbx_seq_one_letter_code
_entity_poly.pdbx_strand_id
1 'polypeptide(L)'
;MNLGRKPIAGIIPITSFCLLLISGFILLMLAKERSDMQVAQMQKSLEKSEMRFQRIVETAIEGILIFDEDYNITFTNQNMASVLGYTIEEMVGRSCFSFFPLKTWMMTIMKSTSGPPAKVWFMNAASLEKI
;
A
#
# COMPACT_ATOMS: atom_id res chain seq x y z
N MET A 1 6.80 -49.81 65.57
CA MET A 1 6.58 -50.47 64.25
C MET A 1 6.10 -49.44 63.25
N ASN A 2 6.67 -49.53 62.03
CA ASN A 2 6.55 -48.60 60.90
C ASN A 2 5.18 -47.95 60.71
N LEU A 3 5.11 -46.62 60.88
CA LEU A 3 4.04 -45.79 60.32
C LEU A 3 4.33 -45.58 58.84
N GLY A 4 3.43 -46.10 57.99
CA GLY A 4 3.54 -46.05 56.53
C GLY A 4 3.80 -44.65 56.00
N ARG A 5 5.01 -44.46 55.44
CA ARG A 5 5.37 -43.29 54.62
C ARG A 5 4.39 -43.20 53.46
N LYS A 6 3.58 -42.14 53.45
CA LYS A 6 2.54 -41.87 52.45
C LYS A 6 3.18 -41.73 51.04
N PRO A 7 2.65 -42.37 49.99
CA PRO A 7 3.18 -42.31 48.61
C PRO A 7 2.94 -40.96 47.90
N ILE A 8 2.32 -40.00 48.60
CA ILE A 8 1.81 -38.73 48.05
C ILE A 8 2.97 -37.74 47.78
N ALA A 9 4.10 -37.88 48.48
CA ALA A 9 5.23 -36.95 48.38
C ALA A 9 5.90 -36.94 46.99
N GLY A 10 5.78 -38.02 46.20
CA GLY A 10 6.37 -38.11 44.85
C GLY A 10 5.52 -37.52 43.72
N ILE A 11 4.23 -37.29 43.95
CA ILE A 11 3.27 -36.82 42.91
C ILE A 11 3.28 -35.28 42.81
N ILE A 12 3.51 -34.60 43.92
CA ILE A 12 3.55 -33.14 44.03
C ILE A 12 4.55 -32.48 43.06
N PRO A 13 5.80 -32.96 42.91
CA PRO A 13 6.72 -32.36 41.94
C PRO A 13 6.27 -32.60 40.49
N ILE A 14 5.66 -33.76 40.20
CA ILE A 14 5.18 -34.10 38.86
C ILE A 14 4.00 -33.21 38.47
N THR A 15 3.04 -33.01 39.37
CA THR A 15 1.89 -32.15 39.10
C THR A 15 2.31 -30.68 38.96
N SER A 16 3.25 -30.22 39.79
CA SER A 16 3.80 -28.86 39.69
C SER A 16 4.52 -28.65 38.35
N PHE A 17 5.32 -29.63 37.91
CA PHE A 17 5.98 -29.60 36.61
C PHE A 17 4.99 -29.61 35.44
N CYS A 18 3.97 -30.48 35.49
CA CYS A 18 2.91 -30.51 34.48
C CYS A 18 2.14 -29.18 34.39
N LEU A 19 1.83 -28.55 35.53
CA LEU A 19 1.16 -27.24 35.55
C LEU A 19 2.01 -26.15 34.89
N LEU A 20 3.33 -26.15 35.13
CA LEU A 20 4.25 -25.21 34.49
C LEU A 20 4.31 -25.43 32.97
N LEU A 21 4.37 -26.68 32.51
CA LEU A 21 4.39 -27.00 31.08
C LEU A 21 3.10 -26.57 30.38
N ILE A 22 1.94 -26.86 30.97
CA ILE A 22 0.64 -26.48 30.41
C ILE A 22 0.50 -24.95 30.36
N SER A 23 0.88 -24.25 31.43
CA SER A 23 0.86 -22.78 31.47
C SER A 23 1.77 -22.17 30.40
N GLY A 24 2.99 -22.68 30.24
CA GLY A 24 3.92 -22.23 29.20
C GLY A 24 3.38 -22.46 27.79
N PHE A 25 2.79 -23.63 27.54
CA PHE A 25 2.20 -23.95 26.24
C PHE A 25 1.02 -23.03 25.89
N ILE A 26 0.15 -22.72 26.86
CA ILE A 26 -0.96 -21.76 26.68
C ILE A 26 -0.43 -20.37 26.34
N LEU A 27 0.60 -19.89 27.05
CA LEU A 27 1.22 -18.59 26.76
C LEU A 27 1.78 -18.53 25.33
N LEU A 28 2.44 -19.60 24.86
CA LEU A 28 2.95 -19.68 23.49
C LEU A 28 1.82 -19.67 22.44
N MET A 29 0.75 -20.43 22.67
CA MET A 29 -0.41 -20.46 21.77
C MET A 29 -1.05 -19.06 21.63
N LEU A 30 -1.30 -18.40 22.76
CA LEU A 30 -1.91 -17.06 22.76
C LEU A 30 -0.99 -16.00 22.12
N ALA A 31 0.32 -16.10 22.34
CA ALA A 31 1.30 -15.21 21.71
C ALA A 31 1.32 -15.37 20.19
N LYS A 32 1.27 -16.62 19.71
CA LYS A 32 1.23 -16.92 18.27
C LYS A 32 -0.05 -16.40 17.62
N GLU A 33 -1.20 -16.65 18.22
CA GLU A 33 -2.50 -16.21 17.70
C GLU A 33 -2.58 -14.68 17.54
N ARG A 34 -2.03 -13.93 18.50
CA ARG A 34 -1.96 -12.46 18.40
C ARG A 34 -1.10 -11.98 17.23
N SER A 35 0.04 -12.62 16.99
CA SER A 35 0.92 -12.29 15.87
C SER A 35 0.20 -12.50 14.53
N ASP A 36 -0.45 -13.65 14.38
CA ASP A 36 -1.14 -14.00 13.13
C ASP A 36 -2.34 -13.07 12.87
N MET A 37 -3.09 -12.71 13.91
CA MET A 37 -4.19 -11.75 13.80
C MET A 37 -3.71 -10.34 13.43
N GLN A 38 -2.59 -9.88 14.00
CA GLN A 38 -2.02 -8.58 13.67
C GLN A 38 -1.59 -8.51 12.20
N VAL A 39 -0.87 -9.54 11.71
CA VAL A 39 -0.46 -9.61 10.32
C VAL A 39 -1.66 -9.61 9.38
N ALA A 40 -2.70 -10.41 9.69
CA ALA A 40 -3.92 -10.45 8.88
C ALA A 40 -4.68 -9.12 8.87
N GLN A 41 -4.69 -8.39 9.99
CA GLN A 41 -5.31 -7.06 10.06
C GLN A 41 -4.52 -6.01 9.29
N MET A 42 -3.18 -6.02 9.38
CA MET A 42 -2.32 -5.12 8.62
C MET A 42 -2.49 -5.34 7.11
N GLN A 43 -2.52 -6.60 6.66
CA GLN A 43 -2.73 -6.95 5.26
C GLN A 43 -4.10 -6.45 4.75
N LYS A 44 -5.19 -6.73 5.49
CA LYS A 44 -6.53 -6.23 5.12
C LYS A 44 -6.61 -4.70 5.09
N SER A 45 -5.95 -4.04 6.02
CA SER A 45 -5.92 -2.57 6.06
C SER A 45 -5.13 -2.00 4.89
N LEU A 46 -4.04 -2.65 4.48
CA LEU A 46 -3.24 -2.28 3.32
C LEU A 46 -4.07 -2.42 2.04
N GLU A 47 -4.65 -3.59 1.80
CA GLU A 47 -5.51 -3.87 0.63
C GLU A 47 -6.68 -2.87 0.53
N LYS A 48 -7.34 -2.57 1.66
CA LYS A 48 -8.42 -1.58 1.70
C LYS A 48 -7.93 -0.18 1.35
N SER A 49 -6.73 0.18 1.78
CA SER A 49 -6.13 1.48 1.50
C SER A 49 -5.71 1.60 0.03
N GLU A 50 -5.14 0.53 -0.54
CA GLU A 50 -4.78 0.45 -1.95
C GLU A 50 -6.00 0.55 -2.86
N MET A 51 -7.05 -0.25 -2.60
CA MET A 51 -8.30 -0.17 -3.37
C MET A 51 -8.95 1.21 -3.27
N ARG A 52 -8.87 1.85 -2.10
CA ARG A 52 -9.39 3.20 -1.91
C ARG A 52 -8.58 4.22 -2.72
N PHE A 53 -7.25 4.11 -2.69
CA PHE A 53 -6.36 4.97 -3.46
C PHE A 53 -6.60 4.79 -4.96
N GLN A 54 -6.64 3.55 -5.45
CA GLN A 54 -6.93 3.22 -6.84
C GLN A 54 -8.25 3.85 -7.30
N ARG A 55 -9.32 3.69 -6.51
CA ARG A 55 -10.62 4.30 -6.82
C ARG A 55 -10.56 5.83 -6.88
N ILE A 56 -9.86 6.47 -5.93
CA ILE A 56 -9.72 7.93 -5.91
C ILE A 56 -9.01 8.41 -7.19
N VAL A 57 -7.93 7.75 -7.56
CA VAL A 57 -7.13 8.13 -8.73
C VAL A 57 -7.88 7.87 -10.04
N GLU A 58 -8.61 6.75 -10.15
CA GLU A 58 -9.43 6.41 -11.32
C GLU A 58 -10.63 7.33 -11.50
N THR A 59 -11.25 7.79 -10.39
CA THR A 59 -12.43 8.68 -10.42
C THR A 59 -12.08 10.17 -10.37
N ALA A 60 -10.79 10.52 -10.28
CA ALA A 60 -10.37 11.90 -10.28
C ALA A 60 -10.74 12.58 -11.62
N ILE A 61 -11.34 13.77 -11.52
CA ILE A 61 -11.67 14.65 -12.66
C ILE A 61 -10.39 15.20 -13.32
N GLU A 62 -9.28 15.18 -12.60
CA GLU A 62 -7.97 15.59 -13.09
C GLU A 62 -7.28 14.41 -13.76
N GLY A 63 -6.58 14.69 -14.85
CA GLY A 63 -5.76 13.67 -15.50
C GLY A 63 -4.52 13.39 -14.66
N ILE A 64 -4.28 12.14 -14.32
CA ILE A 64 -3.12 11.70 -13.52
C ILE A 64 -2.26 10.81 -14.41
N LEU A 65 -0.98 11.16 -14.51
CA LEU A 65 0.03 10.32 -15.16
C LEU A 65 1.29 10.23 -14.28
N ILE A 66 1.95 9.07 -14.30
CA ILE A 66 3.21 8.81 -13.60
C ILE A 66 4.16 8.21 -14.63
N PHE A 67 5.42 8.61 -14.57
CA PHE A 67 6.47 8.10 -15.44
C PHE A 67 7.72 7.72 -14.64
N ASP A 68 8.55 6.84 -15.21
CA ASP A 68 9.84 6.42 -14.65
C ASP A 68 10.98 7.41 -14.97
N GLU A 69 12.21 7.06 -14.60
CA GLU A 69 13.40 7.90 -14.85
C GLU A 69 13.69 8.10 -16.35
N ASP A 70 13.22 7.19 -17.21
CA ASP A 70 13.33 7.25 -18.66
C ASP A 70 12.11 7.92 -19.32
N TYR A 71 11.24 8.53 -18.51
CA TYR A 71 10.01 9.20 -18.93
C TYR A 71 8.96 8.29 -19.58
N ASN A 72 9.06 6.97 -19.39
CA ASN A 72 8.01 6.05 -19.83
C ASN A 72 6.86 6.09 -18.85
N ILE A 73 5.63 6.19 -19.36
CA ILE A 73 4.43 6.23 -18.53
C ILE A 73 4.27 4.89 -17.81
N THR A 74 4.32 4.90 -16.48
CA THR A 74 4.12 3.71 -15.64
C THR A 74 2.67 3.60 -15.15
N PHE A 75 1.94 4.72 -15.13
CA PHE A 75 0.54 4.75 -14.75
C PHE A 75 -0.17 5.94 -15.39
N THR A 76 -1.42 5.74 -15.79
CA THR A 76 -2.33 6.83 -16.17
C THR A 76 -3.74 6.49 -15.75
N ASN A 77 -4.52 7.47 -15.28
CA ASN A 77 -5.93 7.25 -14.99
C ASN A 77 -6.79 7.34 -16.26
N GLN A 78 -8.03 6.82 -16.17
CA GLN A 78 -8.97 6.81 -17.29
C GLN A 78 -9.28 8.23 -17.79
N ASN A 79 -9.29 9.21 -16.88
CA ASN A 79 -9.55 10.60 -17.24
C ASN A 79 -8.44 11.19 -18.13
N MET A 80 -7.17 10.99 -17.78
CA MET A 80 -6.04 11.43 -18.61
C MET A 80 -6.05 10.76 -19.99
N ALA A 81 -6.33 9.47 -20.04
CA ALA A 81 -6.47 8.72 -21.30
C ALA A 81 -7.59 9.30 -22.17
N SER A 82 -8.76 9.54 -21.57
CA SER A 82 -9.91 10.16 -22.24
C SER A 82 -9.63 11.59 -22.73
N VAL A 83 -8.92 12.39 -21.93
CA VAL A 83 -8.55 13.78 -22.26
C VAL A 83 -7.59 13.84 -23.45
N LEU A 84 -6.64 12.90 -23.53
CA LEU A 84 -5.68 12.83 -24.63
C LEU A 84 -6.20 12.05 -25.83
N GLY A 85 -7.32 11.35 -25.71
CA GLY A 85 -7.93 10.57 -26.78
C GLY A 85 -7.25 9.23 -27.05
N TYR A 86 -6.57 8.66 -26.05
CA TYR A 86 -5.89 7.36 -26.12
C TYR A 86 -6.48 6.38 -25.11
N THR A 87 -6.18 5.09 -25.26
CA THR A 87 -6.44 4.11 -24.19
C THR A 87 -5.27 4.04 -23.21
N ILE A 88 -5.51 3.50 -22.01
CA ILE A 88 -4.47 3.31 -20.99
C ILE A 88 -3.36 2.41 -21.54
N GLU A 89 -3.73 1.36 -22.27
CA GLU A 89 -2.81 0.37 -22.85
C GLU A 89 -1.91 0.97 -23.95
N GLU A 90 -2.40 1.98 -24.66
CA GLU A 90 -1.61 2.69 -25.67
C GLU A 90 -0.61 3.67 -25.04
N MET A 91 -0.91 4.14 -23.83
CA MET A 91 -0.10 5.12 -23.12
C MET A 91 0.97 4.49 -22.23
N VAL A 92 0.60 3.47 -21.44
CA VAL A 92 1.52 2.82 -20.49
C VAL A 92 2.66 2.15 -21.26
N GLY A 93 3.89 2.37 -20.80
CA GLY A 93 5.13 1.89 -21.42
C GLY A 93 5.65 2.75 -22.57
N ARG A 94 4.94 3.82 -22.96
CA ARG A 94 5.44 4.80 -23.95
C ARG A 94 6.00 6.04 -23.28
N SER A 95 6.94 6.69 -23.96
CA SER A 95 7.51 7.96 -23.49
C SER A 95 6.43 9.04 -23.41
N CYS A 96 6.34 9.73 -22.28
CA CYS A 96 5.36 10.80 -22.03
C CYS A 96 5.50 11.96 -23.05
N PHE A 97 6.71 12.19 -23.59
CA PHE A 97 6.96 13.20 -24.62
C PHE A 97 6.24 12.92 -25.96
N SER A 98 5.84 11.67 -26.21
CA SER A 98 5.06 11.30 -27.40
C SER A 98 3.66 11.91 -27.38
N PHE A 99 3.10 12.12 -26.19
CA PHE A 99 1.78 12.69 -25.96
C PHE A 99 1.84 14.20 -25.70
N PHE A 100 3.00 14.69 -25.27
CA PHE A 100 3.22 16.08 -24.88
C PHE A 100 4.43 16.67 -25.63
N PRO A 101 4.26 17.15 -26.87
CA PRO A 101 5.37 17.73 -27.63
C PRO A 101 5.93 18.96 -26.90
N LEU A 102 7.25 18.94 -26.67
CA LEU A 102 8.05 19.91 -25.89
C LEU A 102 7.73 21.38 -26.21
N LYS A 103 7.32 21.67 -27.45
CA LYS A 103 7.01 23.00 -27.96
C LYS A 103 5.79 23.65 -27.29
N THR A 104 4.80 22.86 -26.90
CA THR A 104 3.56 23.36 -26.28
C THR A 104 3.71 23.53 -24.76
N TRP A 105 4.57 22.71 -24.13
CA TRP A 105 4.68 22.62 -22.67
C TRP A 105 5.71 23.58 -22.08
N MET A 106 6.75 23.92 -22.83
CA MET A 106 7.77 24.88 -22.39
C MET A 106 7.19 26.29 -22.15
N MET A 107 6.12 26.69 -22.87
CA MET A 107 5.44 27.97 -22.64
C MET A 107 4.53 27.97 -21.40
N THR A 108 3.99 26.82 -21.00
CA THR A 108 3.09 26.70 -19.84
C THR A 108 3.86 26.59 -18.54
N ILE A 109 4.96 25.82 -18.50
CA ILE A 109 5.75 25.58 -17.29
C ILE A 109 6.59 26.82 -16.90
N MET A 110 7.01 27.65 -17.87
CA MET A 110 7.74 28.90 -17.58
C MET A 110 6.87 30.02 -16.98
N LYS A 111 5.53 29.97 -17.10
CA LYS A 111 4.64 30.98 -16.50
C LYS A 111 4.31 30.72 -15.03
N SER A 112 4.53 29.51 -14.50
CA SER A 112 4.15 29.14 -13.13
C SER A 112 5.31 28.71 -12.23
N THR A 113 6.56 28.76 -12.71
CA THR A 113 7.75 28.38 -11.92
C THR A 113 8.21 29.51 -11.02
N SER A 114 7.49 29.71 -9.91
CA SER A 114 8.00 30.34 -8.69
C SER A 114 8.10 29.33 -7.54
N GLY A 115 8.54 28.08 -7.81
CA GLY A 115 8.65 27.03 -6.81
C GLY A 115 9.49 25.83 -7.28
N PRO A 116 10.17 25.12 -6.35
CA PRO A 116 11.26 24.20 -6.66
C PRO A 116 10.79 22.88 -7.30
N PRO A 117 11.68 22.17 -8.02
CA PRO A 117 11.33 21.05 -8.86
C PRO A 117 11.34 19.76 -8.05
N ALA A 118 10.17 19.19 -7.75
CA ALA A 118 9.97 17.73 -7.70
C ALA A 118 8.56 17.36 -7.22
N LYS A 119 8.00 16.37 -7.92
CA LYS A 119 6.94 15.43 -7.53
C LYS A 119 5.49 15.99 -7.50
N VAL A 120 4.72 15.43 -8.43
CA VAL A 120 3.25 15.49 -8.57
C VAL A 120 2.72 16.76 -9.21
N TRP A 121 2.32 16.65 -10.48
CA TRP A 121 1.66 17.71 -11.23
C TRP A 121 0.20 17.32 -11.48
N PHE A 122 -0.73 18.13 -10.97
CA PHE A 122 -2.17 17.98 -11.14
C PHE A 122 -2.63 18.77 -12.38
N MET A 123 -3.28 18.12 -13.35
CA MET A 123 -3.84 18.80 -14.53
C MET A 123 -5.37 18.82 -14.47
N ASN A 124 -5.93 20.02 -14.27
CA ASN A 124 -7.36 20.31 -14.33
C ASN A 124 -7.81 20.61 -15.77
N ALA A 125 -8.92 19.99 -16.19
CA ALA A 125 -9.61 20.15 -17.48
C ALA A 125 -9.93 21.61 -17.87
N ALA A 126 -10.13 22.51 -16.90
CA ALA A 126 -10.38 23.95 -17.16
C ALA A 126 -9.20 24.65 -17.87
N SER A 127 -8.01 24.07 -17.86
CA SER A 127 -6.83 24.64 -18.53
C SER A 127 -6.77 24.30 -20.02
N LEU A 128 -7.61 23.37 -20.50
CA LEU A 128 -7.63 22.90 -21.90
C LEU A 128 -8.60 23.68 -22.78
N GLU A 129 -9.58 24.39 -22.20
CA GLU A 129 -10.57 25.18 -22.96
C GLU A 129 -10.04 26.53 -23.47
N LYS A 130 -8.79 26.88 -23.19
CA LYS A 130 -8.17 28.16 -23.60
C LYS A 130 -7.08 28.03 -24.67
N ILE A 131 -7.06 26.92 -25.41
CA ILE A 131 -6.20 26.75 -26.59
C ILE A 131 -7.04 26.88 -27.85
#